data_AF-A0A8T4QR32-F1
#
_entry.id   AF-A0A8T4QR32-F1
#
_cell.length_a   1.000
_cell.length_b   1.000
_cell.length_c   1.000
_cell.angle_alpha   90.00
_cell.angle_beta   90.00
_cell.angle_gamma   90.00
#
_symmetry.space_group_name_H-M   'P 1'
#
loop_
_entity.id
_entity.type
_entity.pdbx_description
1 polymer ?
#
loop_
_entity_poly.entity_id
_entity_poly.type
_entity_poly.pdbx_seq_one_letter_code
_entity_poly.pdbx_strand_id
1 'polypeptide(L)'
;MIAGINNNADINSYLEAEEIERLPRETIEGVLIDIRKPKRQGTLTISVGGEGGIKVDDKDYWVTEEGFRVVAIMTPRHYQELRERAMIGVRIPDKGKFHVYDLSRLDTWRATEVKNLESYRDNKQIA
;
A
#
# COMPACT_ATOMS: atom_id res chain seq x y z
N MET A 1 -1.40 -7.94 -3.34
CA MET A 1 -0.94 -6.75 -2.61
C MET A 1 -1.89 -6.46 -1.47
N ILE A 2 -1.35 -6.23 -0.27
CA ILE A 2 -2.09 -5.74 0.89
C ILE A 2 -1.38 -4.50 1.45
N ALA A 3 -2.13 -3.55 1.99
CA ALA A 3 -1.57 -2.32 2.53
C ALA A 3 -2.31 -1.83 3.77
N GLY A 4 -1.59 -1.12 4.64
CA GLY A 4 -2.13 -0.52 5.86
C GLY A 4 -1.90 0.98 5.91
N ILE A 5 -2.88 1.73 6.39
CA ILE A 5 -2.75 3.15 6.77
C ILE A 5 -2.71 3.23 8.29
N ASN A 6 -1.71 3.93 8.85
CA ASN A 6 -1.57 4.13 10.29
C ASN A 6 -1.97 5.55 10.77
N ASN A 7 -1.74 5.84 12.06
CA ASN A 7 -2.15 7.08 12.75
C ASN A 7 -1.63 8.37 12.11
N ASN A 8 -0.52 8.32 11.36
CA ASN A 8 0.12 9.47 10.72
C ASN A 8 -0.10 9.48 9.20
N ALA A 9 -1.13 8.78 8.70
CA ALA A 9 -1.31 8.52 7.27
C ALA A 9 -0.06 7.96 6.59
N ASP A 10 0.81 7.28 7.35
CA ASP A 10 1.85 6.46 6.73
C ASP A 10 1.16 5.24 6.12
N ILE A 11 1.50 4.98 4.86
CA ILE A 11 0.97 3.87 4.08
C ILE A 11 2.10 2.87 3.90
N ASN A 12 1.88 1.65 4.39
CA ASN A 12 2.79 0.54 4.16
C ASN A 12 2.11 -0.42 3.18
N SER A 13 2.73 -0.63 2.02
CA SER A 13 2.24 -1.53 0.96
C SER A 13 3.15 -2.73 0.83
N TYR A 14 2.55 -3.92 0.74
CA TYR A 14 3.25 -5.19 0.69
C TYR A 14 2.85 -5.93 -0.58
N LEU A 15 3.83 -6.17 -1.45
CA LEU A 15 3.64 -6.83 -2.74
C LEU A 15 4.27 -8.21 -2.73
N GLU A 16 3.59 -9.15 -3.37
CA GLU A 16 4.14 -10.46 -3.67
C GLU A 16 5.27 -10.35 -4.70
N ALA A 17 6.16 -11.33 -4.73
CA ALA A 17 7.26 -11.36 -5.69
C ALA A 17 6.75 -11.30 -7.14
N GLU A 18 5.67 -12.02 -7.48
CA GLU A 18 5.11 -11.98 -8.83
C GLU A 18 4.42 -10.65 -9.16
N GLU A 19 3.95 -9.90 -8.17
CA GLU A 19 3.39 -8.56 -8.37
C GLU A 19 4.51 -7.56 -8.69
N ILE A 20 5.65 -7.67 -8.01
CA ILE A 20 6.82 -6.84 -8.28
C ILE A 20 7.33 -7.06 -9.70
N GLU A 21 7.40 -8.31 -10.18
CA GLU A 21 7.84 -8.61 -11.56
C GLU A 21 6.90 -8.01 -12.63
N ARG A 22 5.61 -7.85 -12.31
CA ARG A 22 4.59 -7.34 -13.24
C ARG A 22 4.49 -5.81 -13.26
N LEU A 23 4.90 -5.13 -12.20
CA LEU A 23 4.85 -3.66 -12.06
C LEU A 23 5.34 -2.83 -13.26
N PRO A 24 6.38 -3.22 -14.02
CA PRO A 24 6.82 -2.47 -15.19
C PRO A 24 5.82 -2.47 -16.36
N ARG A 25 4.84 -3.38 -16.36
CA ARG A 25 3.94 -3.64 -17.49
C ARG A 25 2.48 -3.35 -17.19
N GLU A 26 2.11 -3.32 -15.91
CA GLU A 26 0.72 -3.15 -15.50
C GLU A 26 0.59 -2.40 -14.17
N THR A 27 -0.65 -2.04 -13.84
CA THR A 27 -1.01 -1.49 -12.54
C THR A 27 -1.43 -2.64 -11.63
N ILE A 28 -0.81 -2.74 -10.46
CA ILE A 28 -1.16 -3.71 -9.43
C ILE A 28 -2.19 -3.08 -8.50
N GLU A 29 -3.31 -3.77 -8.31
CA GLU A 29 -4.37 -3.39 -7.39
C GLU A 29 -4.35 -4.27 -6.15
N GLY A 30 -4.64 -3.69 -4.99
CA GLY A 30 -4.65 -4.40 -3.71
C GLY A 30 -5.58 -3.77 -2.69
N VAL A 31 -5.81 -4.51 -1.62
CA VAL A 31 -6.60 -4.05 -0.48
C VAL A 31 -5.74 -3.12 0.36
N LEU A 32 -6.25 -1.92 0.61
CA LEU A 32 -5.71 -1.03 1.63
C LEU A 32 -6.66 -1.14 2.86
N ILE A 33 -6.13 -0.95 4.07
CA ILE A 33 -6.85 -1.11 5.35
C ILE A 33 -6.50 0.04 6.28
N ASP A 34 -7.49 0.76 6.82
CA ASP A 34 -7.25 1.68 7.95
C ASP A 34 -7.13 0.85 9.23
N ILE A 35 -5.93 0.74 9.80
CA ILE A 35 -5.69 -0.14 10.95
C ILE A 35 -6.44 0.32 12.21
N ARG A 36 -6.85 1.60 12.29
CA ARG A 36 -7.67 2.10 13.41
C ARG A 36 -9.14 1.80 13.22
N LYS A 37 -9.57 1.61 11.98
CA LYS A 37 -10.95 1.28 11.61
C LYS A 37 -10.93 0.12 10.63
N PRO A 38 -10.51 -1.11 11.03
CA PRO A 38 -10.22 -2.20 10.07
C PRO A 38 -11.42 -2.65 9.22
N LYS A 39 -12.64 -2.40 9.67
CA LYS A 39 -13.88 -2.61 8.89
C LYS A 39 -13.96 -1.69 7.67
N ARG A 40 -13.23 -0.58 7.69
CA ARG A 40 -13.12 0.39 6.61
C ARG A 40 -11.91 0.03 5.75
N GLN A 41 -12.20 -0.67 4.67
CA GLN A 41 -11.24 -1.10 3.66
C GLN A 41 -11.44 -0.31 2.38
N GLY A 42 -10.49 -0.38 1.47
CA GLY A 42 -10.51 0.31 0.18
C GLY A 42 -9.38 -0.19 -0.70
N THR A 43 -8.97 0.61 -1.67
CA THR A 43 -8.10 0.16 -2.75
C THR A 43 -6.81 0.99 -2.82
N LEU A 44 -5.68 0.30 -2.96
CA LEU A 44 -4.41 0.88 -3.38
C LEU A 44 -4.08 0.36 -4.78
N THR A 45 -3.66 1.25 -5.67
CA THR A 45 -3.04 0.88 -6.93
C THR A 45 -1.60 1.38 -7.00
N ILE A 46 -0.71 0.54 -7.55
CA ILE A 46 0.70 0.87 -7.78
C ILE A 46 1.06 0.56 -9.23
N SER A 47 1.72 1.49 -9.90
CA SER A 47 2.30 1.28 -11.24
C SER A 47 3.68 1.91 -11.35
N VAL A 48 4.42 1.56 -12.40
CA VAL A 48 5.72 2.16 -12.73
C VAL A 48 5.57 3.07 -13.96
N GLY A 49 5.97 4.34 -13.85
CA GLY A 49 5.97 5.26 -14.99
C GLY A 49 6.06 6.75 -14.62
N GLY A 50 6.11 7.60 -15.65
CA GLY A 50 5.93 9.05 -15.58
C GLY A 50 6.84 9.83 -14.60
N GLU A 51 6.40 11.04 -14.26
CA GLU A 51 6.88 11.79 -13.10
C GLU A 51 6.25 11.16 -11.85
N GLY A 52 7.01 10.29 -11.17
CA GLY A 52 6.48 9.52 -10.05
C GLY A 52 5.88 10.41 -8.95
N GLY A 53 4.91 9.87 -8.22
CA GLY A 53 4.17 10.60 -7.21
C GLY A 53 3.07 9.76 -6.57
N ILE A 54 2.49 10.26 -5.49
CA ILE A 54 1.38 9.61 -4.80
C ILE A 54 0.20 10.55 -4.83
N LYS A 55 -0.89 10.08 -5.44
CA LYS A 55 -2.18 10.74 -5.42
C LYS A 55 -3.06 9.96 -4.45
N VAL A 56 -3.33 10.56 -3.29
CA VAL A 56 -4.33 10.06 -2.36
C VAL A 56 -5.64 10.73 -2.75
N ASP A 57 -6.61 9.95 -3.22
CA ASP A 57 -7.99 10.43 -3.32
C ASP A 57 -8.70 10.10 -2.00
N ASP A 58 -8.63 11.07 -1.08
CA ASP A 58 -9.26 10.99 0.25
C ASP A 58 -10.63 11.69 0.29
N LYS A 59 -11.21 12.06 -0.87
CA LYS A 59 -12.52 12.72 -0.92
C LYS A 59 -13.60 11.92 -0.20
N ASP A 60 -13.49 10.60 -0.27
CA ASP A 60 -14.41 9.65 0.38
C ASP A 60 -13.96 9.23 1.79
N TYR A 61 -12.78 9.68 2.24
CA TYR A 61 -12.21 9.34 3.55
C TYR A 61 -13.09 9.78 4.72
N TRP A 62 -14.04 10.69 4.55
CA TRP A 62 -14.96 11.09 5.63
C TRP A 62 -16.44 10.88 5.30
N VAL A 63 -16.78 10.49 4.08
CA VAL A 63 -18.15 10.68 3.55
C VAL A 63 -18.84 9.36 3.23
N THR A 64 -18.15 8.35 2.70
CA THR A 64 -18.80 7.10 2.26
C THR A 64 -18.21 5.86 2.94
N GLU A 65 -19.04 4.82 3.01
CA GLU A 65 -18.65 3.45 3.36
C GLU A 65 -17.86 2.76 2.22
N GLU A 66 -17.71 3.40 1.06
CA GLU A 66 -17.14 2.82 -0.16
C GLU A 66 -15.59 2.77 -0.19
N GLY A 67 -14.94 3.25 0.86
CA GLY A 67 -13.50 3.01 1.07
C GLY A 67 -12.58 4.07 0.46
N PHE A 68 -11.32 4.06 0.89
CA PHE A 68 -10.28 4.96 0.39
C PHE A 68 -9.76 4.48 -0.97
N ARG A 69 -9.27 5.42 -1.79
CA ARG A 69 -8.49 5.08 -2.99
C ARG A 69 -7.15 5.80 -2.97
N VAL A 70 -6.07 5.03 -3.03
CA VAL A 70 -4.72 5.55 -3.18
C VAL A 70 -4.15 5.10 -4.52
N VAL A 71 -3.60 6.04 -5.28
CA VAL A 71 -2.90 5.78 -6.54
C VAL A 71 -1.45 6.19 -6.37
N ALA A 72 -0.54 5.22 -6.37
CA ALA A 72 0.89 5.47 -6.30
C ALA A 72 1.55 5.16 -7.66
N ILE A 73 2.32 6.11 -8.17
CA ILE A 73 3.11 5.95 -9.38
C ILE A 73 4.58 5.99 -8.99
N MET A 74 5.24 4.85 -9.11
CA MET A 74 6.65 4.68 -8.83
C MET A 74 7.48 5.04 -10.07
N THR A 75 8.60 5.75 -9.90
CA THR A 75 9.52 5.98 -11.02
C THR A 75 10.28 4.69 -11.34
N PRO A 76 10.79 4.51 -12.57
CA PRO A 76 11.66 3.38 -12.89
C PRO A 76 12.86 3.25 -11.95
N ARG A 77 13.43 4.36 -11.46
CA ARG A 77 14.50 4.36 -10.46
C ARG A 77 14.06 3.75 -9.14
N HIS A 78 12.92 4.20 -8.60
CA HIS A 78 12.38 3.65 -7.36
C HIS A 78 12.01 2.16 -7.49
N TYR A 79 11.59 1.73 -8.69
CA TYR A 79 11.36 0.32 -8.98
C TYR A 79 12.65 -0.50 -8.89
N GLN A 80 13.74 -0.03 -9.50
CA GLN A 80 15.05 -0.70 -9.36
C GLN A 80 15.51 -0.74 -7.90
N GLU A 81 15.33 0.36 -7.16
CA GLU A 81 15.65 0.39 -5.73
C GLU A 81 14.82 -0.62 -4.91
N LEU A 82 13.53 -0.78 -5.22
CA LEU A 82 12.67 -1.81 -4.62
C LEU A 82 13.21 -3.21 -4.91
N ARG A 83 13.60 -3.49 -6.15
CA ARG A 83 14.17 -4.80 -6.56
C ARG A 83 15.43 -5.14 -5.79
N GLU A 84 16.34 -4.18 -5.65
CA GLU A 84 17.63 -4.37 -4.98
C GLU A 84 17.45 -4.50 -3.47
N ARG A 85 16.70 -3.57 -2.88
CA ARG A 85 16.65 -3.36 -1.43
C ARG A 85 15.46 -4.01 -0.73
N ALA A 86 14.55 -4.64 -1.49
CA ALA A 86 13.26 -5.16 -1.02
C ALA A 86 12.32 -4.10 -0.42
N MET A 87 12.68 -2.82 -0.50
CA MET A 87 11.95 -1.73 0.12
C MET A 87 12.29 -0.40 -0.52
N ILE A 88 11.27 0.43 -0.70
CA ILE A 88 11.41 1.86 -0.99
C ILE A 88 10.47 2.68 -0.12
N GLY A 89 10.89 3.89 0.25
CA GLY A 89 10.11 4.83 1.04
C GLY A 89 10.16 6.23 0.43
N VAL A 90 9.01 6.86 0.30
CA VAL A 90 8.89 8.26 -0.16
C VAL A 90 8.08 9.07 0.83
N ARG A 91 8.43 10.35 0.98
CA ARG A 91 7.67 11.25 1.84
C ARG A 91 6.47 11.80 1.07
N ILE A 92 5.30 11.76 1.68
CA ILE A 92 4.10 12.45 1.20
C ILE A 92 4.08 13.81 1.91
N PRO A 93 4.24 14.94 1.19
CA PRO A 93 4.20 16.26 1.79
C PRO A 93 2.95 16.45 2.67
N ASP A 94 3.16 16.92 3.89
CA ASP A 94 2.14 17.24 4.90
C ASP A 94 1.16 16.11 5.28
N LYS A 95 1.38 14.88 4.81
CA LYS A 95 0.51 13.73 5.07
C LYS A 95 1.23 12.60 5.81
N GLY A 96 2.43 12.20 5.40
CA GLY A 96 3.12 11.04 6.01
C GLY A 96 4.21 10.45 5.11
N LYS A 97 4.41 9.13 5.18
CA LYS A 97 5.33 8.36 4.33
C LYS A 97 4.58 7.25 3.60
N PHE A 98 5.05 6.91 2.41
CA PHE A 98 4.58 5.74 1.67
C PHE A 98 5.75 4.79 1.49
N HIS A 99 5.58 3.57 1.98
CA HIS A 99 6.57 2.52 1.83
C HIS A 99 5.99 1.40 0.98
N VAL A 100 6.84 0.84 0.12
CA VAL A 100 6.56 -0.36 -0.65
C VAL A 100 7.56 -1.42 -0.24
N TYR A 101 7.08 -2.61 0.08
CA TYR A 101 7.86 -3.74 0.56
C TYR A 101 7.66 -4.96 -0.33
N ASP A 102 8.72 -5.74 -0.48
CA ASP A 102 8.68 -7.11 -0.98
C ASP A 102 8.33 -8.07 0.17
N LEU A 103 7.19 -8.76 0.05
CA LEU A 103 6.70 -9.71 1.05
C LEU A 103 7.69 -10.85 1.32
N SER A 104 8.45 -11.28 0.31
CA SER A 104 9.37 -12.41 0.42
C SER A 104 10.62 -12.09 1.26
N ARG A 105 10.85 -10.81 1.58
CA ARG A 105 12.08 -10.31 2.20
C ARG A 105 11.81 -9.43 3.44
N LEU A 106 10.68 -9.66 4.11
CA LEU A 106 10.31 -8.93 5.32
C LEU A 106 11.10 -9.36 6.56
N ASP A 107 11.29 -8.41 7.49
CA ASP A 107 11.67 -8.72 8.86
C ASP A 107 10.48 -9.27 9.68
N THR A 108 10.77 -9.79 10.87
CA THR A 108 9.77 -10.39 11.76
C THR A 108 8.65 -9.42 12.15
N TRP A 109 8.97 -8.14 12.32
CA TRP A 109 7.98 -7.13 12.71
C TRP A 109 6.97 -6.91 11.59
N ARG A 110 7.45 -6.69 10.36
CA ARG A 110 6.61 -6.46 9.17
C ARG A 110 5.83 -7.71 8.78
N ALA A 111 6.41 -8.89 8.93
CA ALA A 111 5.68 -10.14 8.72
C ALA A 111 4.49 -10.27 9.68
N THR A 112 4.63 -9.78 10.92
CA THR A 112 3.52 -9.74 11.90
C THR A 112 2.47 -8.71 11.51
N GLU A 113 2.89 -7.54 11.02
CA GLU A 113 1.98 -6.51 10.50
C GLU A 113 1.12 -7.05 9.35
N VAL A 114 1.73 -7.76 8.39
CA VAL A 114 1.01 -8.39 7.27
C VAL A 114 -0.04 -9.39 7.78
N LYS A 115 0.31 -10.28 8.73
CA LYS A 115 -0.66 -11.22 9.30
C LYS A 115 -1.86 -10.54 9.96
N ASN A 116 -1.63 -9.41 10.64
CA ASN A 116 -2.71 -8.62 11.22
C ASN A 116 -3.59 -8.02 10.13
N LEU A 117 -2.99 -7.47 9.07
CA LEU A 117 -3.73 -6.93 7.92
C LEU A 117 -4.54 -8.02 7.22
N GLU A 118 -4.00 -9.22 7.03
CA GLU A 118 -4.73 -10.37 6.48
C GLU A 118 -5.94 -10.73 7.35
N SER A 119 -5.75 -10.79 8.68
CA SER A 119 -6.86 -11.02 9.60
C SER A 119 -7.95 -9.95 9.48
N TYR A 120 -7.57 -8.68 9.33
CA TYR A 120 -8.53 -7.59 9.13
C TYR A 120 -9.25 -7.66 7.79
N ARG A 121 -8.53 -8.00 6.71
CA ARG A 121 -9.09 -8.20 5.37
C ARG A 121 -10.17 -9.26 5.42
N ASP A 122 -9.87 -10.40 6.02
CA ASP A 122 -10.74 -11.57 6.02
C ASP A 122 -11.94 -11.40 6.98
N ASN A 123 -11.78 -10.65 8.07
CA ASN A 123 -12.84 -10.34 9.05
C ASN A 123 -13.81 -9.22 8.62
N LYS A 124 -13.98 -8.96 7.32
CA LYS A 124 -14.95 -7.97 6.79
C LYS A 124 -16.41 -8.27 7.19
N GLN A 125 -16.73 -9.48 7.67
CA GLN A 125 -18.06 -9.91 8.07
C GLN A 125 -18.31 -9.89 9.59
N ILE A 126 -18.35 -8.72 10.22
CA ILE A 126 -19.21 -8.53 11.40
C ILE A 126 -19.78 -7.10 11.34
N ALA A 127 -20.88 -6.93 10.63
CA ALA A 127 -21.83 -5.83 10.81
C ALA A 127 -23.22 -6.40 10.59
#